data_AF-A0A7M1QEK4-F1
#
_entry.id   AF-A0A7M1QEK4-F1
#
_cell.length_a   1.000
_cell.length_b   1.000
_cell.length_c   1.000
_cell.angle_alpha   90.00
_cell.angle_beta   90.00
_cell.angle_gamma   90.00
#
_symmetry.space_group_name_H-M   'P 1'
#
loop_
_entity.id
_entity.type
_entity.pdbx_description
1 polymer ?
#
loop_
_entity_poly.entity_id
_entity_poly.type
_entity_poly.pdbx_seq_one_letter_code
_entity_poly.pdbx_strand_id
1 'polypeptide(L)'
;MLNLQKTWKVIARFLIRCLADRHQVSAASSGPLHIVVPRWDAKLGDAIVSSFFFREARKLNARVTVLTVPELAALHLQDFGVDRVIVTDANPGTAQLFKVVRQLGRVDVVVHLVGRIQPAEILFLRFLRPARVYSFDDGLRCVNRKFGAATAGLSVPERFERVLMDLGVSEVERKYIVPRPSQIYCAFDAPQILVNPYASRPDKSLDFTKAVLLLRVMADAYPEKSVGIMYSPSSRTDAQYLEAEVKRKNVKALKSLTTPGEAAGYISCAQAVVSVDTAIVHMAVGLETRLVAIYPAMGTEHNPWLPPPSPRTSVVYSQQDVHRYHRTGMKEMNEFQVEEIIASLDSLLATDIDSDELLSFQARIVPGLGVASRTLARQLPLISLNFPEVKGCHPGTVNLELDRPLIVNKPDHRTAPLAWTQSGRTTEVFDLVRIGLEFDHVEKIIPAWLYIAHASPHRQTPTIHEVIAGPMDLADVSSCRVHLRASAVAPTEC
;
A
#
# COMPACT_ATOMS: atom_id res chain seq x y z
N MET A 1 -0.20 -39.83 -5.76
CA MET A 1 0.40 -38.90 -6.74
C MET A 1 1.25 -37.78 -6.12
N LEU A 2 0.79 -37.08 -5.06
CA LEU A 2 1.55 -35.98 -4.42
C LEU A 2 2.95 -36.37 -3.90
N ASN A 3 3.11 -37.62 -3.42
CA ASN A 3 4.38 -38.11 -2.88
C ASN A 3 5.44 -38.35 -3.97
N LEU A 4 5.05 -38.89 -5.14
CA LEU A 4 5.96 -39.11 -6.26
C LEU A 4 6.52 -37.79 -6.81
N GLN A 5 5.68 -36.75 -6.92
CA GLN A 5 6.12 -35.43 -7.40
C GLN A 5 7.08 -34.74 -6.41
N LYS A 6 6.86 -34.87 -5.10
CA LYS A 6 7.81 -34.37 -4.08
C LYS A 6 9.14 -35.10 -4.17
N THR A 7 9.13 -36.43 -4.25
CA THR A 7 10.35 -37.25 -4.40
C THR A 7 11.11 -36.91 -5.68
N TRP A 8 10.42 -36.76 -6.80
CA TRP A 8 11.01 -36.33 -8.07
C TRP A 8 11.68 -34.95 -7.95
N LYS A 9 11.03 -33.97 -7.32
CA LYS A 9 11.61 -32.64 -7.11
C LYS A 9 12.89 -32.69 -6.25
N VAL A 10 12.93 -33.55 -5.24
CA VAL A 10 14.12 -33.74 -4.40
C VAL A 10 15.27 -34.35 -5.20
N ILE A 11 15.00 -35.40 -5.99
CA ILE A 11 16.00 -36.05 -6.85
C ILE A 11 16.50 -35.06 -7.92
N ALA A 12 15.58 -34.40 -8.64
CA ALA A 12 15.91 -33.41 -9.65
C ALA A 12 16.75 -32.27 -9.07
N ARG A 13 16.40 -31.78 -7.87
CA ARG A 13 17.20 -30.79 -7.16
C ARG A 13 18.61 -31.30 -6.87
N PHE A 14 18.75 -32.52 -6.36
CA PHE A 14 20.05 -33.11 -6.05
C PHE A 14 20.93 -33.20 -7.30
N LEU A 15 20.40 -33.76 -8.39
CA LEU A 15 21.12 -33.88 -9.67
C LEU A 15 21.56 -32.52 -10.22
N ILE A 16 20.65 -31.55 -10.24
CA ILE A 16 20.97 -30.19 -10.73
C ILE A 16 21.99 -29.49 -9.82
N ARG A 17 21.95 -29.69 -8.50
CA ARG A 17 22.98 -29.17 -7.61
C ARG A 17 24.36 -29.72 -7.99
N CYS A 18 24.48 -31.03 -8.21
CA CYS A 18 25.75 -31.65 -8.62
C CYS A 18 26.28 -31.07 -9.95
N LEU A 19 25.37 -30.77 -10.90
CA LEU A 19 25.73 -30.27 -12.22
C LEU A 19 26.09 -28.77 -12.20
N ALA A 20 25.25 -27.94 -11.57
CA ALA A 20 25.20 -26.50 -11.80
C ALA A 20 25.52 -25.63 -10.58
N ASP A 21 25.50 -26.18 -9.37
CA ASP A 21 25.82 -25.43 -8.14
C ASP A 21 27.34 -25.24 -7.99
N ARG A 22 27.82 -24.06 -8.39
CA ARG A 22 29.24 -23.70 -8.40
C ARG A 22 29.45 -22.38 -7.68
N HIS A 23 30.62 -22.22 -7.07
CA HIS A 23 31.03 -20.91 -6.55
C HIS A 23 31.07 -19.87 -7.66
N GLN A 24 30.62 -18.66 -7.36
CA GLN A 24 30.68 -17.55 -8.29
C GLN A 24 32.10 -16.99 -8.31
N VAL A 25 32.67 -16.86 -9.50
CA VAL A 25 33.97 -16.20 -9.72
C VAL A 25 33.65 -14.81 -10.25
N SER A 26 33.91 -13.78 -9.44
CA SER A 26 33.60 -12.40 -9.79
C SER A 26 34.67 -11.82 -10.71
N ALA A 27 34.24 -11.14 -11.77
CA ALA A 27 35.05 -10.16 -12.48
C ALA A 27 34.69 -8.76 -11.95
N ALA A 28 35.68 -7.89 -11.77
CA ALA A 28 35.43 -6.50 -11.41
C ALA A 28 34.49 -5.83 -12.41
N SER A 29 33.58 -5.00 -11.92
CA SER A 29 32.61 -4.28 -12.74
C SER A 29 33.05 -2.84 -12.98
N SER A 30 33.02 -2.42 -14.24
CA SER A 30 33.09 -1.02 -14.66
C SER A 30 31.73 -0.64 -15.24
N GLY A 31 30.85 -0.07 -14.43
CA GLY A 31 29.52 0.38 -14.85
C GLY A 31 28.49 0.43 -13.71
N PRO A 32 27.27 0.93 -13.99
CA PRO A 32 26.16 0.92 -13.03
C PRO A 32 25.82 -0.51 -12.60
N LEU A 33 25.55 -0.70 -11.31
CA LEU A 33 25.23 -2.01 -10.73
C LEU A 33 23.91 -2.54 -11.33
N HIS A 34 23.92 -3.73 -11.94
CA HIS A 34 22.68 -4.36 -12.40
C HIS A 34 22.17 -5.40 -11.39
N ILE A 35 21.03 -5.10 -10.76
CA ILE A 35 20.35 -5.96 -9.78
C ILE A 35 19.15 -6.63 -10.44
N VAL A 36 19.03 -7.95 -10.30
CA VAL A 36 17.86 -8.71 -10.73
C VAL A 36 17.11 -9.24 -9.51
N VAL A 37 15.81 -8.98 -9.45
CA VAL A 37 14.92 -9.42 -8.37
C VAL A 37 13.84 -10.35 -8.95
N PRO A 38 13.94 -11.67 -8.73
CA PRO A 38 12.90 -12.60 -9.13
C PRO A 38 11.66 -12.47 -8.23
N ARG A 39 10.51 -12.16 -8.84
CA ARG A 39 9.17 -12.03 -8.23
C ARG A 39 8.09 -12.83 -8.99
N TRP A 40 8.50 -13.97 -9.55
CA TRP A 40 7.61 -14.92 -10.22
C TRP A 40 6.74 -15.75 -9.25
N ASP A 41 6.76 -15.44 -7.95
CA ASP A 41 5.84 -15.97 -6.95
C ASP A 41 4.40 -15.45 -7.11
N ALA A 42 4.21 -14.37 -7.87
CA ALA A 42 2.92 -13.73 -8.13
C ALA A 42 2.19 -13.24 -6.86
N LYS A 43 2.90 -12.97 -5.76
CA LYS A 43 2.27 -12.50 -4.51
C LYS A 43 2.32 -10.99 -4.39
N LEU A 44 1.13 -10.39 -4.44
CA LEU A 44 0.94 -8.95 -4.24
C LEU A 44 1.47 -8.47 -2.88
N GLY A 45 1.18 -9.18 -1.79
CA GLY A 45 1.62 -8.79 -0.44
C GLY A 45 3.14 -8.69 -0.34
N ASP A 46 3.85 -9.75 -0.75
CA ASP A 46 5.32 -9.75 -0.80
C ASP A 46 5.85 -8.62 -1.74
N ALA A 47 5.11 -8.23 -2.78
CA ALA A 47 5.48 -7.13 -3.70
C ALA A 47 5.41 -5.76 -3.02
N ILE A 48 4.33 -5.50 -2.28
CA ILE A 48 4.15 -4.28 -1.49
C ILE A 48 5.22 -4.17 -0.40
N VAL A 49 5.49 -5.26 0.32
CA VAL A 49 6.47 -5.27 1.42
C VAL A 49 7.89 -4.99 0.92
N SER A 50 8.24 -5.45 -0.28
CA SER A 50 9.55 -5.16 -0.90
C SER A 50 9.60 -3.89 -1.75
N SER A 51 8.49 -3.16 -1.88
CA SER A 51 8.37 -2.07 -2.87
C SER A 51 9.36 -0.92 -2.68
N PHE A 52 9.72 -0.61 -1.43
CA PHE A 52 10.70 0.43 -1.13
C PHE A 52 12.10 0.10 -1.68
N PHE A 53 12.43 -1.19 -1.82
CA PHE A 53 13.75 -1.64 -2.27
C PHE A 53 14.16 -1.00 -3.60
N PHE A 54 13.22 -0.82 -4.52
CA PHE A 54 13.51 -0.28 -5.85
C PHE A 54 13.89 1.19 -5.81
N ARG A 55 13.18 2.00 -5.02
CA ARG A 55 13.51 3.41 -4.79
C ARG A 55 14.87 3.54 -4.11
N GLU A 56 15.13 2.73 -3.09
CA GLU A 56 16.35 2.80 -2.29
C GLU A 56 17.59 2.28 -3.06
N ALA A 57 17.43 1.30 -3.94
CA ALA A 57 18.51 0.81 -4.79
C ALA A 57 19.07 1.88 -5.74
N ARG A 58 18.28 2.89 -6.11
CA ARG A 58 18.74 4.02 -6.94
C ARG A 58 19.83 4.85 -6.26
N LYS A 59 19.90 4.86 -4.92
CA LYS A 59 20.98 5.50 -4.15
C LYS A 59 22.37 4.94 -4.51
N LEU A 60 22.42 3.71 -5.03
CA LEU A 60 23.64 3.04 -5.49
C LEU A 60 23.96 3.30 -6.98
N ASN A 61 23.19 4.15 -7.66
CA ASN A 61 23.18 4.23 -9.12
C ASN A 61 22.96 2.86 -9.77
N ALA A 62 22.14 2.01 -9.12
CA ALA A 62 21.83 0.68 -9.61
C ALA A 62 20.65 0.71 -10.59
N ARG A 63 20.73 -0.14 -11.62
CA ARG A 63 19.59 -0.51 -12.45
C ARG A 63 18.97 -1.78 -11.89
N VAL A 64 17.66 -1.76 -11.67
CA VAL A 64 16.92 -2.93 -11.16
C VAL A 64 16.01 -3.50 -12.24
N THR A 65 16.14 -4.80 -12.49
CA THR A 65 15.20 -5.57 -13.32
C THR A 65 14.40 -6.53 -12.44
N VAL A 66 13.07 -6.45 -12.50
CA VAL A 66 12.17 -7.41 -11.84
C VAL A 66 11.69 -8.45 -12.84
N LEU A 67 11.70 -9.72 -12.43
CA LEU A 67 11.10 -10.84 -13.17
C LEU A 67 9.76 -11.19 -12.53
N THR A 68 8.64 -10.93 -13.19
CA THR A 68 7.30 -11.08 -12.56
C THR A 68 6.27 -11.56 -13.57
N VAL A 69 5.09 -11.94 -13.08
CA VAL A 69 3.93 -12.32 -13.88
C VAL A 69 3.23 -11.11 -14.53
N PRO A 70 2.46 -11.29 -15.62
CA PRO A 70 1.79 -10.20 -16.32
C PRO A 70 0.92 -9.32 -15.40
N GLU A 71 0.25 -9.93 -14.43
CA GLU A 71 -0.71 -9.28 -13.54
C GLU A 71 -0.05 -8.26 -12.60
N LEU A 72 1.24 -8.45 -12.29
CA LEU A 72 2.01 -7.55 -11.43
C LEU A 72 3.00 -6.68 -12.22
N ALA A 73 3.04 -6.78 -13.55
CA ALA A 73 4.00 -6.04 -14.35
C ALA A 73 3.77 -4.52 -14.27
N ALA A 74 2.52 -4.08 -14.38
CA ALA A 74 2.15 -2.68 -14.25
C ALA A 74 2.48 -2.12 -12.86
N LEU A 75 2.19 -2.89 -11.80
CA LEU A 75 2.51 -2.52 -10.42
C LEU A 75 4.01 -2.22 -10.23
N HIS A 76 4.88 -3.12 -10.72
CA HIS A 76 6.32 -2.94 -10.59
C HIS A 76 6.83 -1.76 -11.43
N LEU A 77 6.34 -1.60 -12.66
CA LEU A 77 6.83 -0.57 -13.58
C LEU A 77 6.32 0.82 -13.22
N GLN A 78 5.00 0.96 -13.01
CA GLN A 78 4.31 2.24 -12.89
C GLN A 78 4.24 2.72 -11.44
N ASP A 79 3.85 1.85 -10.50
CA ASP A 79 3.69 2.24 -9.10
C ASP A 79 5.03 2.22 -8.35
N PHE A 80 5.81 1.13 -8.47
CA PHE A 80 7.07 0.98 -7.73
C PHE A 80 8.27 1.63 -8.43
N GLY A 81 8.13 2.03 -9.69
CA GLY A 81 9.20 2.69 -10.46
C GLY A 81 10.40 1.78 -10.75
N VAL A 82 10.19 0.49 -10.98
CA VAL A 82 11.27 -0.42 -11.39
C VAL A 82 11.79 -0.03 -12.78
N ASP A 83 13.12 -0.05 -12.99
CA ASP A 83 13.72 0.38 -14.27
C ASP A 83 13.37 -0.52 -15.45
N ARG A 84 13.21 -1.83 -15.18
CA ARG A 84 12.80 -2.81 -16.19
C ARG A 84 11.99 -3.94 -15.58
N VAL A 85 10.94 -4.34 -16.27
CA VAL A 85 10.21 -5.57 -15.99
C VAL A 85 10.41 -6.56 -17.13
N ILE A 86 10.69 -7.82 -16.80
CA ILE A 86 10.62 -8.94 -17.74
C ILE A 86 9.49 -9.86 -17.27
N VAL A 87 8.50 -10.05 -18.14
CA VAL A 87 7.34 -10.88 -17.82
C VAL A 87 7.67 -12.37 -17.99
N THR A 88 7.31 -13.16 -16.98
CA THR A 88 7.46 -14.62 -16.96
C THR A 88 6.18 -15.30 -16.48
N ASP A 89 6.12 -16.63 -16.59
CA ASP A 89 5.05 -17.41 -15.95
C ASP A 89 5.31 -17.45 -14.44
N ALA A 90 4.28 -17.82 -13.66
CA ALA A 90 4.47 -18.15 -12.26
C ALA A 90 5.33 -19.41 -12.14
N ASN A 91 6.43 -19.35 -11.38
CA ASN A 91 7.41 -20.43 -11.24
C ASN A 91 7.96 -20.95 -12.60
N PRO A 92 8.69 -20.12 -13.35
CA PRO A 92 9.07 -20.39 -14.72
C PRO A 92 9.97 -21.63 -14.87
N GLY A 93 9.74 -22.39 -15.94
CA GLY A 93 10.58 -23.54 -16.31
C GLY A 93 11.91 -23.13 -16.95
N THR A 94 12.80 -24.11 -17.13
CA THR A 94 14.17 -23.91 -17.66
C THR A 94 14.19 -23.19 -19.02
N ALA A 95 13.29 -23.53 -19.94
CA ALA A 95 13.25 -22.92 -21.28
C ALA A 95 12.92 -21.42 -21.23
N GLN A 96 11.97 -21.02 -20.37
CA GLN A 96 11.62 -19.61 -20.18
C GLN A 96 12.76 -18.86 -19.49
N LEU A 97 13.35 -19.44 -18.43
CA LEU A 97 14.51 -18.85 -17.75
C LEU A 97 15.71 -18.65 -18.68
N PHE A 98 15.95 -19.56 -19.63
CA PHE A 98 17.00 -19.40 -20.62
C PHE A 98 16.73 -18.23 -21.59
N LYS A 99 15.47 -17.99 -21.97
CA LYS A 99 15.08 -16.79 -22.74
C LYS A 99 15.32 -15.52 -21.91
N VAL A 100 15.03 -15.55 -20.62
CA VAL A 100 15.25 -14.42 -19.70
C VAL A 100 16.74 -14.10 -19.58
N VAL A 101 17.61 -15.11 -19.43
CA VAL A 101 19.08 -14.91 -19.40
C VAL A 101 19.56 -14.10 -20.61
N ARG A 102 19.10 -14.47 -21.81
CA ARG A 102 19.46 -13.77 -23.05
C ARG A 102 19.00 -12.31 -23.07
N GLN A 103 17.87 -12.00 -22.44
CA GLN A 103 17.32 -10.64 -22.36
C GLN A 103 18.01 -9.77 -21.30
N LEU A 104 18.51 -10.37 -20.23
CA LEU A 104 19.13 -9.66 -19.10
C LEU A 104 20.54 -9.18 -19.42
N GLY A 105 21.31 -9.94 -20.20
CA GLY A 105 22.73 -9.66 -20.42
C GLY A 105 23.54 -9.86 -19.13
N ARG A 106 24.51 -8.98 -18.88
CA ARG A 106 25.33 -9.01 -17.66
C ARG A 106 24.47 -8.64 -16.44
N VAL A 107 24.56 -9.44 -15.39
CA VAL A 107 23.91 -9.21 -14.09
C VAL A 107 24.97 -9.28 -13.01
N ASP A 108 25.04 -8.27 -12.14
CA ASP A 108 26.03 -8.24 -11.06
C ASP A 108 25.46 -8.86 -9.77
N VAL A 109 24.17 -8.63 -9.50
CA VAL A 109 23.50 -9.05 -8.26
C VAL A 109 22.17 -9.73 -8.58
N VAL A 110 21.92 -10.85 -7.91
CA VAL A 110 20.57 -11.46 -7.84
C VAL A 110 20.08 -11.43 -6.40
N VAL A 111 18.88 -10.89 -6.18
CA VAL A 111 18.20 -10.83 -4.88
C VAL A 111 17.02 -11.81 -4.91
N HIS A 112 17.27 -13.07 -4.52
CA HIS A 112 16.30 -14.15 -4.52
C HIS A 112 15.79 -14.45 -3.10
N LEU A 113 14.98 -13.54 -2.57
CA LEU A 113 14.37 -13.65 -1.24
C LEU A 113 12.95 -14.26 -1.29
N VAL A 114 12.73 -15.17 -2.24
CA VAL A 114 11.45 -15.84 -2.45
C VAL A 114 11.62 -17.33 -2.22
N GLY A 115 11.21 -17.80 -1.03
CA GLY A 115 11.26 -19.22 -0.67
C GLY A 115 12.62 -19.87 -0.94
N ARG A 116 12.59 -21.15 -1.32
CA ARG A 116 13.78 -21.93 -1.66
C ARG A 116 14.01 -21.89 -3.17
N ILE A 117 15.26 -21.65 -3.60
CA ILE A 117 15.65 -21.68 -5.02
C ILE A 117 15.27 -23.05 -5.62
N GLN A 118 14.53 -23.12 -6.73
CA GLN A 118 14.10 -24.35 -7.39
C GLN A 118 15.16 -24.90 -8.37
N PRO A 119 15.05 -26.16 -8.85
CA PRO A 119 16.06 -26.73 -9.75
C PRO A 119 16.32 -25.91 -11.03
N ALA A 120 15.26 -25.43 -11.70
CA ALA A 120 15.41 -24.59 -12.88
C ALA A 120 16.11 -23.25 -12.57
N GLU A 121 15.91 -22.73 -11.36
CA GLU A 121 16.51 -21.47 -10.89
C GLU A 121 18.01 -21.64 -10.58
N ILE A 122 18.46 -22.83 -10.16
CA ILE A 122 19.91 -23.12 -10.03
C ILE A 122 20.59 -23.02 -11.40
N LEU A 123 19.98 -23.59 -12.44
CA LEU A 123 20.49 -23.48 -13.82
C LEU A 123 20.51 -22.02 -14.28
N PHE A 124 19.43 -21.27 -14.00
CA PHE A 124 19.36 -19.84 -14.28
C PHE A 124 20.52 -19.06 -13.65
N LEU A 125 20.80 -19.27 -12.36
CA LEU A 125 21.94 -18.64 -11.69
C LEU A 125 23.30 -19.05 -12.28
N ARG A 126 23.43 -20.32 -12.71
CA ARG A 126 24.63 -20.83 -13.39
C ARG A 126 24.88 -20.15 -14.74
N PHE A 127 23.81 -19.84 -15.48
CA PHE A 127 23.92 -19.14 -16.76
C PHE A 127 24.14 -17.63 -16.59
N LEU A 128 23.50 -17.00 -15.60
CA LEU A 128 23.69 -15.57 -15.32
C LEU A 128 25.08 -15.23 -14.77
N ARG A 129 25.66 -16.11 -13.94
CA ARG A 129 26.94 -15.91 -13.25
C ARG A 129 27.06 -14.55 -12.51
N PRO A 130 26.06 -14.18 -11.68
CA PRO A 130 26.14 -12.93 -10.93
C PRO A 130 27.27 -12.97 -9.91
N ALA A 131 27.86 -11.80 -9.63
CA ALA A 131 28.91 -11.65 -8.63
C ALA A 131 28.37 -11.86 -7.20
N ARG A 132 27.12 -11.49 -6.93
CA ARG A 132 26.45 -11.70 -5.63
C ARG A 132 25.08 -12.34 -5.81
N VAL A 133 24.79 -13.36 -5.01
CA VAL A 133 23.46 -13.98 -4.92
C VAL A 133 23.01 -13.97 -3.47
N TYR A 134 22.00 -13.16 -3.18
CA TYR A 134 21.31 -13.12 -1.90
C TYR A 134 20.17 -14.14 -1.93
N SER A 135 20.15 -15.08 -0.99
CA SER A 135 19.06 -16.05 -0.87
C SER A 135 18.98 -16.69 0.51
N PHE A 136 17.81 -17.26 0.82
CA PHE A 136 17.59 -18.08 2.00
C PHE A 136 18.13 -19.52 1.85
N ASP A 137 18.50 -19.97 0.64
CA ASP A 137 19.05 -21.32 0.44
C ASP A 137 20.56 -21.38 0.73
N ASP A 138 20.90 -21.32 2.01
CA ASP A 138 22.27 -21.33 2.53
C ASP A 138 23.07 -22.59 2.14
N GLY A 139 22.39 -23.64 1.68
CA GLY A 139 23.01 -24.90 1.26
C GLY A 139 23.62 -24.87 -0.15
N LEU A 140 23.35 -23.84 -0.95
CA LEU A 140 23.90 -23.72 -2.31
C LEU A 140 25.26 -23.01 -2.31
N ARG A 141 26.20 -23.51 -3.11
CA ARG A 141 27.53 -22.91 -3.32
C ARG A 141 27.46 -21.62 -4.14
N CYS A 142 26.49 -21.52 -5.05
CA CYS A 142 26.27 -20.32 -5.85
C CYS A 142 25.67 -19.16 -5.05
N VAL A 143 25.12 -19.43 -3.86
CA VAL A 143 24.63 -18.43 -2.89
C VAL A 143 25.80 -18.00 -2.00
N ASN A 144 26.43 -16.89 -2.37
CA ASN A 144 27.55 -16.31 -1.64
C ASN A 144 27.14 -15.16 -0.68
N ARG A 145 25.84 -14.85 -0.60
CA ARG A 145 25.23 -14.02 0.42
C ARG A 145 24.08 -14.80 1.07
N LYS A 146 24.44 -15.52 2.15
CA LYS A 146 23.59 -16.47 2.86
C LYS A 146 22.69 -15.75 3.86
N PHE A 147 21.40 -15.70 3.55
CA PHE A 147 20.41 -14.96 4.34
C PHE A 147 19.48 -15.89 5.12
N GLY A 148 19.58 -17.22 5.00
CA GLY A 148 18.68 -18.15 5.69
C GLY A 148 18.78 -18.03 7.22
N ALA A 149 19.81 -18.62 7.82
CA ALA A 149 20.00 -18.59 9.27
C ALA A 149 20.28 -17.16 9.78
N ALA A 150 21.07 -16.39 9.03
CA ALA A 150 21.52 -15.06 9.44
C ALA A 150 20.39 -14.01 9.55
N THR A 151 19.24 -14.23 8.89
CA THR A 151 18.10 -13.30 8.93
C THR A 151 16.80 -13.97 9.41
N ALA A 152 16.90 -15.12 10.06
CA ALA A 152 15.73 -15.90 10.49
C ALA A 152 14.77 -15.10 11.38
N GLY A 153 15.30 -14.27 12.29
CA GLY A 153 14.52 -13.38 13.18
C GLY A 153 14.13 -12.02 12.59
N LEU A 154 14.47 -11.75 11.32
CA LEU A 154 14.15 -10.46 10.68
C LEU A 154 12.85 -10.55 9.89
N SER A 155 12.08 -9.46 9.90
CA SER A 155 10.95 -9.24 8.99
C SER A 155 11.39 -9.16 7.53
N VAL A 156 10.46 -9.35 6.60
CA VAL A 156 10.75 -9.25 5.16
C VAL A 156 11.35 -7.87 4.78
N PRO A 157 10.84 -6.71 5.25
CA PRO A 157 11.46 -5.41 5.00
C PRO A 157 12.91 -5.34 5.49
N GLU A 158 13.19 -5.80 6.72
CA GLU A 158 14.55 -5.79 7.30
C GLU A 158 15.52 -6.65 6.48
N ARG A 159 15.05 -7.73 5.86
CA ARG A 159 15.87 -8.54 4.95
C ARG A 159 16.25 -7.78 3.69
N PHE A 160 15.32 -7.04 3.08
CA PHE A 160 15.62 -6.20 1.92
C PHE A 160 16.50 -5.00 2.27
N GLU A 161 16.28 -4.38 3.43
CA GLU A 161 17.16 -3.36 4.00
C GLU A 161 18.59 -3.89 4.17
N ARG A 162 18.75 -5.10 4.72
CA ARG A 162 20.06 -5.71 4.90
C ARG A 162 20.78 -5.96 3.58
N VAL A 163 20.05 -6.29 2.51
CA VAL A 163 20.63 -6.37 1.15
C VAL A 163 21.16 -5.02 0.71
N LEU A 164 20.37 -3.94 0.85
CA LEU A 164 20.77 -2.58 0.46
C LEU A 164 22.00 -2.10 1.24
N MET A 165 22.05 -2.38 2.55
CA MET A 165 23.20 -2.06 3.39
C MET A 165 24.46 -2.84 2.97
N ASP A 166 24.37 -4.15 2.66
CA ASP A 166 25.51 -4.93 2.14
C ASP A 166 26.00 -4.42 0.76
N LEU A 167 25.10 -3.81 -0.01
CA LEU A 167 25.44 -3.18 -1.28
C LEU A 167 26.03 -1.77 -1.13
N GLY A 168 25.95 -1.15 0.05
CA GLY A 168 26.58 0.14 0.37
C GLY A 168 25.62 1.31 0.61
N VAL A 169 24.32 1.08 0.77
CA VAL A 169 23.38 2.13 1.18
C VAL A 169 23.55 2.39 2.67
N SER A 170 23.76 3.66 3.06
CA SER A 170 23.95 4.06 4.47
C SER A 170 22.64 4.09 5.25
N GLU A 171 21.56 4.59 4.64
CA GLU A 171 20.26 4.76 5.27
C GLU A 171 19.15 4.32 4.31
N VAL A 172 18.20 3.53 4.83
CA VAL A 172 17.12 2.92 4.06
C VAL A 172 15.77 3.40 4.60
N GLU A 173 15.00 4.07 3.76
CA GLU A 173 13.61 4.40 4.10
C GLU A 173 12.70 3.21 3.75
N ARG A 174 12.03 2.64 4.75
CA ARG A 174 11.24 1.40 4.59
C ARG A 174 9.76 1.61 4.28
N LYS A 175 9.34 2.85 4.05
CA LYS A 175 7.93 3.16 3.74
C LYS A 175 7.50 2.44 2.46
N TYR A 176 6.47 1.60 2.58
CA TYR A 176 5.92 0.84 1.47
C TYR A 176 5.29 1.78 0.44
N ILE A 177 5.40 1.40 -0.82
CA ILE A 177 4.68 2.03 -1.93
C ILE A 177 3.43 1.20 -2.16
N VAL A 178 2.27 1.86 -2.12
CA VAL A 178 0.95 1.25 -2.36
C VAL A 178 0.44 1.74 -3.72
N PRO A 179 -0.13 0.87 -4.57
CA PRO A 179 -0.64 1.26 -5.88
C PRO A 179 -1.69 2.36 -5.75
N ARG A 180 -1.67 3.29 -6.71
CA ARG A 180 -2.60 4.41 -6.68
C ARG A 180 -3.96 3.99 -7.24
N PRO A 181 -5.07 4.46 -6.67
CA PRO A 181 -6.37 4.26 -7.28
C PRO A 181 -6.45 5.03 -8.60
N SER A 182 -7.09 4.43 -9.60
CA SER A 182 -7.35 5.07 -10.90
C SER A 182 -8.46 6.12 -10.81
N GLN A 183 -9.31 6.04 -9.79
CA GLN A 183 -10.40 6.96 -9.48
C GLN A 183 -10.21 7.54 -8.08
N ILE A 184 -10.57 8.81 -7.89
CA ILE A 184 -10.54 9.43 -6.57
C ILE A 184 -11.76 8.94 -5.81
N TYR A 185 -11.54 8.28 -4.67
CA TYR A 185 -12.62 7.89 -3.76
C TYR A 185 -12.92 9.07 -2.85
N CYS A 186 -14.17 9.54 -2.85
CA CYS A 186 -14.61 10.54 -1.90
C CYS A 186 -14.68 9.90 -0.51
N ALA A 187 -14.16 10.57 0.52
CA ALA A 187 -14.20 10.07 1.91
C ALA A 187 -15.64 9.80 2.39
N PHE A 188 -16.62 10.51 1.83
CA PHE A 188 -18.04 10.36 2.15
C PHE A 188 -18.70 9.11 1.52
N ASP A 189 -18.12 8.53 0.47
CA ASP A 189 -18.67 7.36 -0.24
C ASP A 189 -18.03 6.03 0.20
N ALA A 190 -16.91 6.09 0.91
CA ALA A 190 -16.19 4.91 1.38
C ALA A 190 -16.71 4.47 2.76
N PRO A 191 -16.88 3.16 3.01
CA PRO A 191 -17.22 2.69 4.35
C PRO A 191 -16.17 3.09 5.38
N GLN A 192 -16.62 3.50 6.57
CA GLN A 192 -15.74 3.95 7.65
C GLN A 192 -14.86 2.80 8.18
N ILE A 193 -15.37 1.58 8.21
CA ILE A 193 -14.61 0.39 8.60
C ILE A 193 -14.59 -0.58 7.43
N LEU A 194 -13.42 -1.09 7.07
CA LEU A 194 -13.28 -2.13 6.04
C LEU A 194 -12.93 -3.46 6.68
N VAL A 195 -13.51 -4.54 6.17
CA VAL A 195 -13.23 -5.90 6.61
C VAL A 195 -12.86 -6.76 5.39
N ASN A 196 -11.65 -7.31 5.40
CA ASN A 196 -11.21 -8.30 4.42
C ASN A 196 -11.10 -9.69 5.08
N PRO A 197 -12.11 -10.56 4.93
CA PRO A 197 -12.07 -11.93 5.47
C PRO A 197 -11.36 -12.91 4.53
N TYR A 198 -10.99 -12.49 3.31
CA TYR A 198 -10.50 -13.38 2.25
C TYR A 198 -8.99 -13.30 2.07
N ALA A 199 -8.38 -14.45 1.81
CA ALA A 199 -7.00 -14.60 1.37
C ALA A 199 -6.92 -15.40 0.06
N SER A 200 -5.72 -15.46 -0.53
CA SER A 200 -5.47 -16.19 -1.79
C SER A 200 -5.59 -17.72 -1.66
N ARG A 201 -5.71 -18.24 -0.43
CA ARG A 201 -5.90 -19.66 -0.14
C ARG A 201 -7.07 -19.81 0.84
N PRO A 202 -7.94 -20.82 0.68
CA PRO A 202 -9.07 -21.02 1.58
C PRO A 202 -8.68 -21.16 3.05
N ASP A 203 -7.61 -21.88 3.37
CA ASP A 203 -7.11 -22.05 4.74
C ASP A 203 -6.49 -20.79 5.36
N LYS A 204 -6.34 -19.72 4.57
CA LYS A 204 -5.88 -18.41 5.01
C LYS A 204 -7.02 -17.39 5.15
N SER A 205 -8.22 -17.75 4.73
CA SER A 205 -9.42 -16.92 4.88
C SER A 205 -10.12 -17.25 6.18
N LEU A 206 -10.98 -16.35 6.65
CA LEU A 206 -12.00 -16.73 7.62
C LEU A 206 -12.98 -17.70 6.96
N ASP A 207 -13.45 -18.68 7.73
CA ASP A 207 -14.60 -19.46 7.33
C ASP A 207 -15.86 -18.58 7.32
N PHE A 208 -16.89 -19.04 6.61
CA PHE A 208 -18.11 -18.28 6.41
C PHE A 208 -18.82 -17.94 7.73
N THR A 209 -18.92 -18.91 8.65
CA THR A 209 -19.62 -18.72 9.93
C THR A 209 -18.90 -17.72 10.81
N LYS A 210 -17.57 -17.80 10.87
CA LYS A 210 -16.72 -16.85 11.61
C LYS A 210 -16.78 -15.46 11.02
N ALA A 211 -16.77 -15.34 9.68
CA ALA A 211 -16.91 -14.06 9.01
C ALA A 211 -18.29 -13.40 9.27
N VAL A 212 -19.38 -14.18 9.24
CA VAL A 212 -20.73 -13.70 9.59
C VAL A 212 -20.76 -13.21 11.04
N LEU A 213 -20.22 -13.99 11.98
CA LEU A 213 -20.16 -13.64 13.40
C LEU A 213 -19.40 -12.32 13.60
N LEU A 214 -18.18 -12.23 13.05
CA LEU A 214 -17.34 -11.03 13.14
C LEU A 214 -18.08 -9.79 12.60
N LEU A 215 -18.66 -9.89 11.40
CA LEU A 215 -19.36 -8.76 10.79
C LEU A 215 -20.60 -8.34 11.57
N ARG A 216 -21.37 -9.29 12.14
CA ARG A 216 -22.53 -8.97 12.99
C ARG A 216 -22.11 -8.25 14.26
N VAL A 217 -21.11 -8.77 14.97
CA VAL A 217 -20.60 -8.15 16.20
C VAL A 217 -20.03 -6.76 15.92
N MET A 218 -19.25 -6.59 14.84
CA MET A 218 -18.74 -5.28 14.44
C MET A 218 -19.86 -4.29 14.08
N ALA A 219 -20.87 -4.74 13.33
CA ALA A 219 -21.99 -3.91 12.95
C ALA A 219 -22.82 -3.45 14.16
N ASP A 220 -22.99 -4.33 15.14
CA ASP A 220 -23.73 -4.08 16.37
C ASP A 220 -22.94 -3.20 17.35
N ALA A 221 -21.60 -3.32 17.38
CA ALA A 221 -20.73 -2.46 18.18
C ALA A 221 -20.61 -1.03 17.62
N TYR A 222 -20.73 -0.85 16.29
CA TYR A 222 -20.62 0.44 15.62
C TYR A 222 -21.84 0.73 14.72
N PRO A 223 -23.05 0.90 15.30
CA PRO A 223 -24.28 1.06 14.52
C PRO A 223 -24.28 2.32 13.62
N GLU A 224 -23.59 3.38 14.05
CA GLU A 224 -23.44 4.64 13.32
C GLU A 224 -22.31 4.63 12.27
N LYS A 225 -21.56 3.51 12.18
CA LYS A 225 -20.48 3.36 11.21
C LYS A 225 -20.86 2.37 10.12
N SER A 226 -20.55 2.75 8.88
CA SER A 226 -20.63 1.88 7.72
C SER A 226 -19.46 0.90 7.68
N VAL A 227 -19.78 -0.36 7.40
CA VAL A 227 -18.84 -1.50 7.33
C VAL A 227 -18.82 -2.06 5.92
N GLY A 228 -17.65 -2.01 5.27
CA GLY A 228 -17.44 -2.50 3.91
C GLY A 228 -16.76 -3.86 3.88
N ILE A 229 -17.37 -4.84 3.20
CA ILE A 229 -16.74 -6.15 2.94
C ILE A 229 -15.86 -6.03 1.69
N MET A 230 -14.56 -6.18 1.88
CA MET A 230 -13.57 -6.25 0.79
C MET A 230 -13.53 -7.65 0.18
N TYR A 231 -13.18 -7.73 -1.09
CA TYR A 231 -13.04 -8.98 -1.84
C TYR A 231 -12.11 -8.83 -3.04
N SER A 232 -11.72 -9.95 -3.64
CA SER A 232 -11.11 -9.99 -4.97
C SER A 232 -12.18 -10.34 -6.02
N PRO A 233 -11.95 -10.11 -7.33
CA PRO A 233 -12.87 -10.59 -8.36
C PRO A 233 -13.30 -12.06 -8.19
N SER A 234 -12.38 -12.91 -7.72
CA SER A 234 -12.64 -14.33 -7.48
C SER A 234 -13.54 -14.64 -6.28
N SER A 235 -13.64 -13.72 -5.30
CA SER A 235 -14.43 -13.89 -4.07
C SER A 235 -15.62 -12.92 -3.98
N ARG A 236 -15.98 -12.27 -5.11
CA ARG A 236 -17.10 -11.31 -5.17
C ARG A 236 -18.44 -11.94 -4.79
N THR A 237 -18.75 -13.11 -5.37
CA THR A 237 -20.01 -13.81 -5.11
C THR A 237 -20.11 -14.20 -3.64
N ASP A 238 -19.02 -14.70 -3.05
CA ASP A 238 -18.96 -15.04 -1.63
C ASP A 238 -19.20 -13.83 -0.74
N ALA A 239 -18.66 -12.65 -1.12
CA ALA A 239 -18.87 -11.41 -0.37
C ALA A 239 -20.32 -10.90 -0.43
N GLN A 240 -20.98 -11.05 -1.58
CA GLN A 240 -22.40 -10.71 -1.72
C GLN A 240 -23.29 -11.66 -0.91
N TYR A 241 -22.94 -12.95 -0.88
CA TYR A 241 -23.62 -13.92 -0.03
C TYR A 241 -23.41 -13.63 1.46
N LEU A 242 -22.17 -13.26 1.84
CA LEU A 242 -21.82 -12.86 3.19
C LEU A 242 -22.62 -11.61 3.63
N GLU A 243 -22.71 -10.57 2.79
CA GLU A 243 -23.57 -9.40 3.02
C GLU A 243 -25.02 -9.80 3.30
N ALA A 244 -25.59 -10.66 2.44
CA ALA A 244 -26.97 -11.12 2.56
C ALA A 244 -27.24 -11.89 3.86
N GLU A 245 -26.27 -12.70 4.32
CA GLU A 245 -26.42 -13.48 5.55
C GLU A 245 -26.20 -12.63 6.81
N VAL A 246 -25.32 -11.62 6.79
CA VAL A 246 -25.06 -10.76 7.95
C VAL A 246 -26.33 -10.04 8.42
N LYS A 247 -27.21 -9.61 7.49
CA LYS A 247 -28.52 -8.99 7.78
C LYS A 247 -28.39 -7.77 8.71
N ARG A 248 -27.46 -6.88 8.39
CA ARG A 248 -27.26 -5.58 9.06
C ARG A 248 -27.21 -4.47 8.03
N LYS A 249 -27.95 -3.38 8.26
CA LYS A 249 -28.13 -2.30 7.28
C LYS A 249 -26.84 -1.52 6.98
N ASN A 250 -25.95 -1.44 7.97
CA ASN A 250 -24.67 -0.75 7.88
C ASN A 250 -23.54 -1.64 7.31
N VAL A 251 -23.80 -2.90 6.96
CA VAL A 251 -22.81 -3.79 6.34
C VAL A 251 -23.13 -3.96 4.87
N LYS A 252 -22.15 -3.71 3.98
CA LYS A 252 -22.30 -3.90 2.53
C LYS A 252 -21.03 -4.44 1.90
N ALA A 253 -21.15 -5.32 0.90
CA ALA A 253 -20.03 -5.64 0.04
C ALA A 253 -19.73 -4.46 -0.89
N LEU A 254 -18.45 -4.19 -1.12
CA LEU A 254 -18.05 -3.07 -1.98
C LEU A 254 -18.53 -3.26 -3.43
N LYS A 255 -18.99 -2.20 -4.09
CA LYS A 255 -19.65 -2.34 -5.40
C LYS A 255 -18.69 -2.46 -6.60
N SER A 256 -17.40 -2.15 -6.43
CA SER A 256 -16.41 -2.20 -7.51
C SER A 256 -15.00 -2.34 -6.95
N LEU A 257 -14.56 -3.59 -6.79
CA LEU A 257 -13.20 -3.93 -6.35
C LEU A 257 -12.59 -4.95 -7.32
N THR A 258 -11.85 -4.44 -8.29
CA THR A 258 -11.26 -5.20 -9.41
C THR A 258 -9.75 -5.11 -9.45
N THR A 259 -9.17 -4.00 -8.99
CA THR A 259 -7.72 -3.80 -9.00
C THR A 259 -7.15 -3.52 -7.60
N PRO A 260 -5.85 -3.77 -7.36
CA PRO A 260 -5.18 -3.35 -6.14
C PRO A 260 -5.26 -1.84 -5.89
N GLY A 261 -5.24 -1.00 -6.95
CA GLY A 261 -5.38 0.45 -6.81
C GLY A 261 -6.74 0.84 -6.22
N GLU A 262 -7.83 0.22 -6.67
CA GLU A 262 -9.17 0.45 -6.10
C GLU A 262 -9.24 0.05 -4.61
N ALA A 263 -8.61 -1.07 -4.24
CA ALA A 263 -8.49 -1.48 -2.83
C ALA A 263 -7.72 -0.44 -2.01
N ALA A 264 -6.62 0.09 -2.54
CA ALA A 264 -5.85 1.15 -1.90
C ALA A 264 -6.70 2.41 -1.68
N GLY A 265 -7.52 2.79 -2.67
CA GLY A 265 -8.43 3.93 -2.58
C GLY A 265 -9.42 3.80 -1.43
N TYR A 266 -10.10 2.66 -1.30
CA TYR A 266 -10.97 2.41 -0.15
C TYR A 266 -10.20 2.44 1.18
N ILE A 267 -9.04 1.78 1.25
CA ILE A 267 -8.22 1.75 2.47
C ILE A 267 -7.77 3.16 2.89
N SER A 268 -7.44 4.04 1.95
CA SER A 268 -7.03 5.41 2.26
C SER A 268 -8.14 6.29 2.82
N CYS A 269 -9.41 5.95 2.56
CA CYS A 269 -10.56 6.71 3.04
C CYS A 269 -11.14 6.14 4.35
N ALA A 270 -10.87 4.87 4.66
CA ALA A 270 -11.39 4.21 5.84
C ALA A 270 -10.77 4.74 7.15
N GLN A 271 -11.55 4.74 8.23
CA GLN A 271 -11.06 5.04 9.57
C GLN A 271 -10.24 3.88 10.14
N ALA A 272 -10.62 2.64 9.80
CA ALA A 272 -9.92 1.42 10.20
C ALA A 272 -10.15 0.26 9.20
N VAL A 273 -9.19 -0.66 9.18
CA VAL A 273 -9.21 -1.90 8.39
C VAL A 273 -9.05 -3.10 9.32
N VAL A 274 -9.89 -4.11 9.15
CA VAL A 274 -9.72 -5.45 9.73
C VAL A 274 -9.39 -6.42 8.60
N SER A 275 -8.28 -7.14 8.67
CA SER A 275 -7.92 -8.08 7.61
C SER A 275 -7.18 -9.30 8.13
N VAL A 276 -7.45 -10.46 7.52
CA VAL A 276 -6.55 -11.63 7.61
C VAL A 276 -5.21 -11.38 6.89
N ASP A 277 -4.20 -12.21 7.17
CA ASP A 277 -2.83 -12.20 6.61
C ASP A 277 -2.78 -12.20 5.06
N THR A 278 -2.85 -11.00 4.47
CA THR A 278 -2.90 -10.75 3.03
C THR A 278 -2.24 -9.43 2.62
N ALA A 279 -2.26 -9.14 1.31
CA ALA A 279 -1.82 -7.86 0.78
C ALA A 279 -2.54 -6.65 1.41
N ILE A 280 -3.80 -6.78 1.83
CA ILE A 280 -4.58 -5.69 2.43
C ILE A 280 -3.93 -5.18 3.72
N VAL A 281 -3.37 -6.09 4.54
CA VAL A 281 -2.62 -5.72 5.75
C VAL A 281 -1.45 -4.79 5.38
N HIS A 282 -0.64 -5.19 4.40
CA HIS A 282 0.53 -4.41 4.01
C HIS A 282 0.17 -3.11 3.29
N MET A 283 -0.95 -3.06 2.57
CA MET A 283 -1.47 -1.83 1.98
C MET A 283 -1.94 -0.85 3.07
N ALA A 284 -2.66 -1.32 4.09
CA ALA A 284 -3.05 -0.50 5.23
C ALA A 284 -1.83 0.06 5.98
N VAL A 285 -0.79 -0.75 6.19
CA VAL A 285 0.49 -0.27 6.75
C VAL A 285 1.11 0.82 5.87
N GLY A 286 1.19 0.62 4.55
CA GLY A 286 1.79 1.60 3.64
C GLY A 286 1.01 2.90 3.52
N LEU A 287 -0.31 2.84 3.68
CA LEU A 287 -1.22 3.99 3.72
C LEU A 287 -1.36 4.60 5.11
N GLU A 288 -0.73 3.98 6.12
CA GLU A 288 -0.82 4.37 7.53
C GLU A 288 -2.26 4.41 8.07
N THR A 289 -3.15 3.59 7.49
CA THR A 289 -4.53 3.40 7.93
C THR A 289 -4.54 2.53 9.19
N ARG A 290 -5.42 2.84 10.15
CA ARG A 290 -5.57 2.03 11.37
C ARG A 290 -5.93 0.59 11.01
N LEU A 291 -5.28 -0.37 11.64
CA LEU A 291 -5.31 -1.76 11.21
C LEU A 291 -5.44 -2.71 12.41
N VAL A 292 -6.43 -3.58 12.36
CA VAL A 292 -6.45 -4.82 13.15
C VAL A 292 -6.17 -5.99 12.21
N ALA A 293 -5.00 -6.60 12.37
CA ALA A 293 -4.57 -7.69 11.51
C ALA A 293 -4.73 -9.04 12.21
N ILE A 294 -5.38 -9.99 11.53
CA ILE A 294 -5.61 -11.34 12.04
C ILE A 294 -4.53 -12.25 11.46
N TYR A 295 -3.72 -12.84 12.34
CA TYR A 295 -2.63 -13.73 11.97
C TYR A 295 -2.71 -15.05 12.74
N PRO A 296 -2.27 -16.18 12.15
CA PRO A 296 -2.17 -17.41 12.90
C PRO A 296 -1.00 -17.34 13.90
N ALA A 297 -1.20 -17.85 15.11
CA ALA A 297 -0.21 -17.88 16.18
C ALA A 297 0.96 -18.81 15.82
N MET A 298 2.20 -18.31 15.82
CA MET A 298 3.38 -19.12 15.48
C MET A 298 4.10 -19.68 16.72
N GLY A 299 3.46 -19.66 17.89
CA GLY A 299 4.11 -20.01 19.15
C GLY A 299 5.29 -19.08 19.41
N THR A 300 6.48 -19.66 19.61
CA THR A 300 7.74 -18.93 19.77
C THR A 300 8.45 -18.64 18.45
N GLU A 301 7.93 -19.13 17.32
CA GLU A 301 8.55 -18.92 16.01
C GLU A 301 8.28 -17.51 15.47
N HIS A 302 9.29 -16.92 14.85
CA HIS A 302 9.17 -15.61 14.23
C HIS A 302 8.33 -15.68 12.95
N ASN A 303 7.35 -14.77 12.82
CA ASN A 303 6.61 -14.58 11.58
C ASN A 303 7.14 -13.32 10.86
N PRO A 304 7.94 -13.46 9.78
CA PRO A 304 8.56 -12.33 9.13
C PRO A 304 7.59 -11.49 8.27
N TRP A 305 6.33 -11.92 8.13
CA TRP A 305 5.27 -11.21 7.42
C TRP A 305 4.32 -10.43 8.35
N LEU A 306 4.61 -10.36 9.65
CA LEU A 306 3.84 -9.48 10.53
C LEU A 306 3.99 -8.01 10.07
N PRO A 307 2.92 -7.19 10.19
CA PRO A 307 3.07 -5.75 10.02
C PRO A 307 4.06 -5.20 11.06
N PRO A 308 4.85 -4.16 10.73
CA PRO A 308 5.75 -3.54 11.69
C PRO A 308 4.97 -2.98 12.89
N PRO A 309 5.53 -3.02 14.11
CA PRO A 309 4.90 -2.42 15.28
C PRO A 309 4.59 -0.94 15.04
N SER A 310 3.36 -0.52 15.35
CA SER A 310 2.89 0.85 15.13
C SER A 310 1.73 1.15 16.09
N PRO A 311 1.57 2.39 16.58
CA PRO A 311 0.40 2.78 17.37
C PRO A 311 -0.91 2.68 16.57
N ARG A 312 -0.83 2.58 15.23
CA ARG A 312 -1.98 2.40 14.34
C ARG A 312 -2.27 0.94 14.01
N THR A 313 -1.55 -0.02 14.59
CA THR A 313 -1.68 -1.43 14.24
C THR A 313 -1.79 -2.31 15.47
N SER A 314 -2.86 -3.10 15.53
CA SER A 314 -3.03 -4.21 16.46
C SER A 314 -2.99 -5.53 15.70
N VAL A 315 -2.39 -6.56 16.30
CA VAL A 315 -2.36 -7.92 15.76
C VAL A 315 -3.14 -8.83 16.71
N VAL A 316 -4.19 -9.47 16.19
CA VAL A 316 -4.95 -10.50 16.90
C VAL A 316 -4.55 -11.87 16.37
N TYR A 317 -4.23 -12.78 17.28
CA TYR A 317 -3.71 -14.09 16.94
C TYR A 317 -4.80 -15.16 16.97
N SER A 318 -5.03 -15.80 15.83
CA SER A 318 -5.79 -17.05 15.74
C SER A 318 -4.93 -18.20 16.25
N GLN A 319 -5.36 -18.89 17.29
CA GLN A 319 -4.64 -20.01 17.86
C GLN A 319 -4.51 -21.15 16.84
N GLN A 320 -3.35 -21.81 16.82
CA GLN A 320 -3.12 -22.95 15.94
C GLN A 320 -2.12 -23.94 16.52
N ASP A 321 -2.23 -25.19 16.06
CA ASP A 321 -1.20 -26.21 16.28
C ASP A 321 -0.05 -26.01 15.28
N VAL A 322 1.08 -25.49 15.77
CA VAL A 322 2.29 -25.23 14.98
C VAL A 322 2.88 -26.54 14.40
N HIS A 323 2.78 -27.67 15.11
CA HIS A 323 3.23 -28.96 14.59
C HIS A 323 2.34 -29.49 13.45
N ARG A 324 1.03 -29.23 13.53
CA ARG A 324 0.12 -29.50 12.40
C ARG A 324 0.47 -28.60 11.21
N TYR A 325 0.68 -27.30 11.44
CA TYR A 325 1.09 -26.36 10.39
C TYR A 325 2.38 -26.81 9.68
N HIS A 326 3.42 -27.21 10.40
CA HIS A 326 4.66 -27.69 9.77
C HIS A 326 4.47 -28.93 8.90
N ARG A 327 3.55 -29.82 9.27
CA ARG A 327 3.27 -31.06 8.52
C ARG A 327 2.40 -30.82 7.28
N THR A 328 1.38 -29.97 7.39
CA THR A 328 0.34 -29.83 6.36
C THR A 328 0.48 -28.53 5.55
N GLY A 329 1.11 -27.51 6.10
CA GLY A 329 1.15 -26.16 5.56
C GLY A 329 -0.20 -25.42 5.62
N MET A 330 -1.18 -25.98 6.34
CA MET A 330 -2.51 -25.37 6.54
C MET A 330 -2.50 -24.46 7.75
N LYS A 331 -2.99 -23.24 7.59
CA LYS A 331 -3.18 -22.27 8.67
C LYS A 331 -4.56 -22.46 9.31
N GLU A 332 -4.68 -22.10 10.59
CA GLU A 332 -5.97 -21.93 11.27
C GLU A 332 -6.21 -20.44 11.50
N MET A 333 -7.32 -19.93 10.96
CA MET A 333 -7.65 -18.51 10.93
C MET A 333 -8.91 -18.16 11.73
N ASN A 334 -9.58 -19.14 12.35
CA ASN A 334 -10.89 -18.95 12.97
C ASN A 334 -10.88 -19.01 14.50
N GLU A 335 -9.76 -19.40 15.10
CA GLU A 335 -9.61 -19.65 16.55
C GLU A 335 -9.13 -18.39 17.28
N PHE A 336 -9.90 -17.31 17.21
CA PHE A 336 -9.69 -16.06 17.96
C PHE A 336 -11.01 -15.58 18.56
N GLN A 337 -10.98 -14.76 19.62
CA GLN A 337 -12.20 -14.17 20.16
C GLN A 337 -12.55 -12.89 19.38
N VAL A 338 -13.82 -12.74 18.97
CA VAL A 338 -14.23 -11.58 18.17
C VAL A 338 -14.18 -10.29 19.01
N GLU A 339 -14.37 -10.42 20.32
CA GLU A 339 -14.26 -9.37 21.31
C GLU A 339 -12.85 -8.75 21.35
N GLU A 340 -11.80 -9.53 21.07
CA GLU A 340 -10.42 -9.00 20.96
C GLU A 340 -10.26 -8.09 19.74
N ILE A 341 -10.99 -8.37 18.64
CA ILE A 341 -11.03 -7.50 17.47
C ILE A 341 -11.72 -6.18 17.82
N ILE A 342 -12.84 -6.23 18.53
CA ILE A 342 -13.58 -5.03 18.96
C ILE A 342 -12.73 -4.20 19.92
N ALA A 343 -12.14 -4.80 20.96
CA ALA A 343 -11.28 -4.08 21.90
C ALA A 343 -10.07 -3.44 21.21
N SER A 344 -9.48 -4.13 20.22
CA SER A 344 -8.40 -3.56 19.40
C SER A 344 -8.87 -2.38 18.56
N LEU A 345 -10.05 -2.48 17.93
CA LEU A 345 -10.65 -1.39 17.16
C LEU A 345 -10.99 -0.19 18.06
N ASP A 346 -11.59 -0.42 19.23
CA ASP A 346 -11.91 0.62 20.20
C ASP A 346 -10.66 1.38 20.61
N SER A 347 -9.57 0.68 20.95
CA SER A 347 -8.30 1.32 21.26
C SER A 347 -7.77 2.17 20.10
N LEU A 348 -7.77 1.63 18.88
CA LEU A 348 -7.28 2.34 17.69
C LEU A 348 -8.15 3.56 17.34
N LEU A 349 -9.48 3.45 17.47
CA LEU A 349 -10.43 4.52 17.18
C LEU A 349 -10.49 5.58 18.30
N ALA A 350 -10.26 5.19 19.55
CA ALA A 350 -10.26 6.09 20.71
C ALA A 350 -8.98 6.93 20.83
N THR A 351 -7.89 6.53 20.17
CA THR A 351 -6.61 7.29 20.17
C THR A 351 -6.76 8.70 19.58
N ASP A 352 -7.95 9.03 19.05
CA ASP A 352 -8.21 10.24 18.26
C ASP A 352 -9.62 10.82 18.50
N ILE A 353 -10.12 10.84 19.75
CA ILE A 353 -11.37 11.55 20.09
C ILE A 353 -11.31 13.04 19.64
N ASP A 354 -10.12 13.62 19.43
CA ASP A 354 -9.95 14.99 18.87
C ASP A 354 -9.82 15.07 17.33
N SER A 355 -9.77 13.96 16.59
CA SER A 355 -9.21 13.95 15.22
C SER A 355 -10.20 13.68 14.07
N ASP A 356 -11.28 12.94 14.32
CA ASP A 356 -12.29 12.57 13.31
C ASP A 356 -13.61 13.36 13.42
N GLU A 357 -13.73 14.31 14.36
CA GLU A 357 -14.87 15.24 14.39
C GLU A 357 -14.87 16.08 13.09
N LEU A 358 -15.98 16.05 12.36
CA LEU A 358 -16.19 16.93 11.21
C LEU A 358 -16.65 18.29 11.74
N LEU A 359 -15.81 19.30 11.56
CA LEU A 359 -16.18 20.67 11.80
C LEU A 359 -16.90 21.23 10.58
N SER A 360 -18.03 21.87 10.83
CA SER A 360 -18.77 22.63 9.83
C SER A 360 -18.57 24.13 10.04
N PHE A 361 -18.35 24.84 8.93
CA PHE A 361 -18.22 26.30 8.88
C PHE A 361 -19.17 26.84 7.83
N GLN A 362 -19.87 27.92 8.13
CA GLN A 362 -20.55 28.65 7.07
C GLN A 362 -19.54 29.50 6.30
N ALA A 363 -19.66 29.51 4.99
CA ALA A 363 -18.75 30.23 4.11
C ALA A 363 -19.52 31.07 3.09
N ARG A 364 -19.07 32.30 2.89
CA ARG A 364 -19.49 33.14 1.76
C ARG A 364 -18.49 32.98 0.63
N ILE A 365 -18.99 32.85 -0.60
CA ILE A 365 -18.14 32.89 -1.78
C ILE A 365 -17.79 34.36 -2.04
N VAL A 366 -16.50 34.67 -2.04
CA VAL A 366 -16.01 36.05 -2.24
C VAL A 366 -15.21 36.17 -3.54
N PRO A 367 -15.21 37.35 -4.19
CA PRO A 367 -14.39 37.57 -5.38
C PRO A 367 -12.89 37.44 -5.06
N GLY A 368 -12.18 36.67 -5.88
CA GLY A 368 -10.72 36.58 -5.80
C GLY A 368 -10.00 37.71 -6.53
N LEU A 369 -8.70 37.84 -6.30
CA LEU A 369 -7.83 38.77 -7.03
C LEU A 369 -7.55 38.34 -8.49
N GLY A 370 -8.05 37.17 -8.92
CA GLY A 370 -7.88 36.65 -10.29
C GLY A 370 -6.47 36.21 -10.67
N VAL A 371 -5.53 36.19 -9.72
CA VAL A 371 -4.11 35.85 -9.94
C VAL A 371 -3.90 34.33 -10.02
N ALA A 372 -4.67 33.56 -9.25
CA ALA A 372 -4.50 32.11 -9.10
C ALA A 372 -4.85 31.29 -10.36
N SER A 373 -5.77 31.76 -11.20
CA SER A 373 -6.24 31.00 -12.38
C SER A 373 -5.12 30.75 -13.41
N ARG A 374 -4.13 31.65 -13.49
CA ARG A 374 -2.97 31.48 -14.39
C ARG A 374 -1.85 30.65 -13.75
N THR A 375 -1.75 30.61 -12.42
CA THR A 375 -0.69 29.89 -11.71
C THR A 375 -1.04 28.42 -11.48
N LEU A 376 -2.31 28.13 -11.15
CA LEU A 376 -2.78 26.77 -10.86
C LEU A 376 -2.64 25.82 -12.04
N ALA A 377 -2.81 26.31 -13.27
CA ALA A 377 -2.56 25.53 -14.48
C ALA A 377 -1.12 24.98 -14.56
N ARG A 378 -0.16 25.63 -13.90
CA ARG A 378 1.25 25.18 -13.80
C ARG A 378 1.52 24.40 -12.52
N GLN A 379 0.84 24.74 -11.42
CA GLN A 379 1.04 24.13 -10.10
C GLN A 379 0.37 22.74 -10.01
N LEU A 380 -0.90 22.61 -10.41
CA LEU A 380 -1.68 21.37 -10.26
C LEU A 380 -1.01 20.14 -10.92
N PRO A 381 -0.43 20.23 -12.14
CA PRO A 381 0.28 19.09 -12.73
C PRO A 381 1.45 18.60 -11.86
N LEU A 382 2.17 19.50 -11.19
CA LEU A 382 3.29 19.15 -10.34
C LEU A 382 2.83 18.62 -8.97
N ILE A 383 1.85 19.28 -8.36
CA ILE A 383 1.25 18.87 -7.08
C ILE A 383 0.65 17.46 -7.23
N SER A 384 -0.08 17.20 -8.32
CA SER A 384 -0.73 15.92 -8.56
C SER A 384 0.23 14.73 -8.75
N LEU A 385 1.53 14.97 -8.94
CA LEU A 385 2.53 13.89 -8.93
C LEU A 385 2.61 13.20 -7.57
N ASN A 386 2.47 13.97 -6.48
CA ASN A 386 2.58 13.50 -5.11
C ASN A 386 1.25 13.57 -4.32
N PHE A 387 0.25 14.28 -4.86
CA PHE A 387 -1.12 14.33 -4.31
C PHE A 387 -2.17 14.22 -5.45
N PRO A 388 -2.39 13.02 -6.01
CA PRO A 388 -3.14 12.84 -7.25
C PRO A 388 -4.61 13.27 -7.21
N GLU A 389 -5.19 13.41 -6.02
CA GLU A 389 -6.57 13.83 -5.79
C GLU A 389 -6.91 15.16 -6.46
N VAL A 390 -5.94 16.07 -6.59
CA VAL A 390 -6.17 17.37 -7.22
C VAL A 390 -6.03 17.37 -8.75
N LYS A 391 -5.70 16.22 -9.37
CA LYS A 391 -5.44 16.14 -10.82
C LYS A 391 -6.65 16.56 -11.67
N GLY A 392 -7.86 16.30 -11.17
CA GLY A 392 -9.12 16.68 -11.84
C GLY A 392 -9.64 18.07 -11.49
N CYS A 393 -8.92 18.84 -10.68
CA CYS A 393 -9.37 20.16 -10.27
C CYS A 393 -9.38 21.14 -11.46
N HIS A 394 -10.36 22.03 -11.46
CA HIS A 394 -10.35 23.19 -12.36
C HIS A 394 -9.14 24.08 -12.01
N PRO A 395 -8.40 24.62 -13.00
CA PRO A 395 -7.24 25.48 -12.75
C PRO A 395 -7.66 26.89 -12.31
N GLY A 396 -8.28 27.00 -11.16
CA GLY A 396 -8.74 28.23 -10.51
C GLY A 396 -9.13 27.96 -9.06
N THR A 397 -9.20 29.02 -8.26
CA THR A 397 -9.65 28.95 -6.87
C THR A 397 -11.04 29.55 -6.71
N VAL A 398 -11.82 28.95 -5.82
CA VAL A 398 -12.98 29.59 -5.18
C VAL A 398 -12.47 30.18 -3.87
N ASN A 399 -12.70 31.47 -3.65
CA ASN A 399 -12.32 32.10 -2.39
C ASN A 399 -13.50 32.02 -1.44
N LEU A 400 -13.27 31.47 -0.25
CA LEU A 400 -14.27 31.31 0.79
C LEU A 400 -13.91 32.20 1.97
N GLU A 401 -14.85 33.06 2.37
CA GLU A 401 -14.82 33.79 3.64
C GLU A 401 -15.61 32.98 4.67
N LEU A 402 -14.92 32.37 5.62
CA LEU A 402 -15.50 31.57 6.69
C LEU A 402 -16.08 32.47 7.79
N ASP A 403 -17.18 32.03 8.39
CA ASP A 403 -17.89 32.68 9.50
C ASP A 403 -17.06 32.79 10.79
N ARG A 404 -16.02 31.97 10.92
CA ARG A 404 -15.03 32.02 11.99
C ARG A 404 -13.63 31.67 11.48
N PRO A 405 -12.55 32.13 12.13
CA PRO A 405 -11.19 31.88 11.67
C PRO A 405 -10.83 30.39 11.74
N LEU A 406 -10.01 29.96 10.77
CA LEU A 406 -9.54 28.60 10.61
C LEU A 406 -8.03 28.61 10.37
N ILE A 407 -7.27 27.95 11.24
CA ILE A 407 -5.83 27.77 11.08
C ILE A 407 -5.53 26.32 10.76
N VAL A 408 -4.93 26.07 9.59
CA VAL A 408 -4.43 24.74 9.22
C VAL A 408 -3.11 24.46 9.93
N ASN A 409 -3.10 23.46 10.80
CA ASN A 409 -1.91 23.04 11.56
C ASN A 409 -1.33 21.72 11.05
N LYS A 410 -2.16 20.83 10.51
CA LYS A 410 -1.80 19.50 10.01
C LYS A 410 -2.46 19.25 8.66
N PRO A 411 -1.85 19.69 7.56
CA PRO A 411 -2.42 19.45 6.24
C PRO A 411 -2.41 17.96 5.89
N ASP A 412 -3.39 17.52 5.12
CA ASP A 412 -3.45 16.17 4.54
C ASP A 412 -2.25 15.89 3.63
N HIS A 413 -1.72 16.94 3.01
CA HIS A 413 -0.50 16.87 2.21
C HIS A 413 0.27 18.18 2.25
N ARG A 414 1.58 18.07 2.36
CA ARG A 414 2.54 19.17 2.15
C ARG A 414 3.50 18.78 1.03
N THR A 415 3.59 19.60 0.00
CA THR A 415 4.52 19.35 -1.09
C THR A 415 5.97 19.60 -0.63
N ALA A 416 6.94 18.94 -1.27
CA ALA A 416 8.29 19.49 -1.31
C ALA A 416 8.27 20.86 -2.04
N PRO A 417 9.29 21.73 -1.90
CA PRO A 417 9.36 22.97 -2.67
C PRO A 417 9.29 22.70 -4.17
N LEU A 418 8.25 23.20 -4.85
CA LEU A 418 8.01 22.97 -6.27
C LEU A 418 8.45 24.18 -7.09
N ALA A 419 9.29 23.96 -8.09
CA ALA A 419 9.66 24.96 -9.09
C ALA A 419 8.60 25.03 -10.19
N TRP A 420 7.52 25.78 -9.96
CA TRP A 420 6.35 25.83 -10.87
C TRP A 420 6.43 26.97 -11.90
N THR A 421 7.42 27.86 -11.77
CA THR A 421 7.69 28.93 -12.74
C THR A 421 8.59 28.44 -13.87
N GLN A 422 8.47 29.06 -15.05
CA GLN A 422 9.23 28.67 -16.24
C GLN A 422 10.75 28.86 -16.09
N SER A 423 11.19 29.75 -15.18
CA SER A 423 12.61 29.97 -14.88
C SER A 423 13.18 28.93 -13.91
N GLY A 424 12.33 28.18 -13.21
CA GLY A 424 12.72 27.23 -12.17
C GLY A 424 13.36 27.87 -10.93
N ARG A 425 13.47 29.20 -10.87
CA ARG A 425 14.19 29.92 -9.80
C ARG A 425 13.35 30.11 -8.54
N THR A 426 12.04 30.23 -8.70
CA THR A 426 11.11 30.36 -7.57
C THR A 426 10.54 29.00 -7.26
N THR A 427 10.74 28.54 -6.03
CA THR A 427 10.10 27.34 -5.48
C THR A 427 9.07 27.76 -4.45
N GLU A 428 8.01 26.96 -4.33
CA GLU A 428 6.94 27.20 -3.36
C GLU A 428 6.44 25.89 -2.76
N VAL A 429 6.04 25.95 -1.49
CA VAL A 429 5.42 24.84 -0.76
C VAL A 429 3.92 25.06 -0.72
N PHE A 430 3.17 23.97 -0.91
CA PHE A 430 1.71 23.98 -0.87
C PHE A 430 1.23 23.01 0.20
N ASP A 431 0.32 23.50 1.05
CA ASP A 431 -0.44 22.69 1.99
C ASP A 431 -1.84 22.46 1.43
N LEU A 432 -2.29 21.21 1.47
CA LEU A 432 -3.61 20.79 1.03
C LEU A 432 -4.38 20.12 2.16
N VAL A 433 -5.64 20.49 2.33
CA VAL A 433 -6.58 19.90 3.30
C VAL A 433 -7.82 19.43 2.57
N ARG A 434 -8.23 18.19 2.78
CA ARG A 434 -9.47 17.62 2.23
C ARG A 434 -10.66 18.23 2.93
N ILE A 435 -11.59 18.75 2.13
CA ILE A 435 -12.84 19.33 2.60
C ILE A 435 -14.02 18.83 1.77
N GLY A 436 -15.22 18.98 2.31
CA GLY A 436 -16.48 18.83 1.60
C GLY A 436 -17.20 20.17 1.49
N LEU A 437 -17.73 20.49 0.32
CA LEU A 437 -18.60 21.63 0.10
C LEU A 437 -20.05 21.16 0.01
N GLU A 438 -20.89 21.66 0.90
CA GLU A 438 -22.34 21.44 0.86
C GLU A 438 -23.01 22.73 0.38
N PHE A 439 -23.89 22.60 -0.61
CA PHE A 439 -24.65 23.69 -1.19
C PHE A 439 -26.15 23.39 -1.09
N ASP A 440 -26.98 24.41 -0.83
CA ASP A 440 -28.42 24.22 -0.58
C ASP A 440 -29.19 23.55 -1.74
N HIS A 441 -28.67 23.66 -2.97
CA HIS A 441 -29.28 23.14 -4.18
C HIS A 441 -28.65 21.82 -4.68
N VAL A 442 -27.70 21.25 -3.93
CA VAL A 442 -27.00 20.01 -4.28
C VAL A 442 -27.17 18.99 -3.16
N GLU A 443 -27.84 17.87 -3.43
CA GLU A 443 -28.06 16.80 -2.43
C GLU A 443 -26.78 16.09 -1.96
N LYS A 444 -25.62 16.39 -2.56
CA LYS A 444 -24.34 15.73 -2.28
C LYS A 444 -23.28 16.73 -1.87
N ILE A 445 -22.47 16.33 -0.88
CA ILE A 445 -21.26 17.05 -0.50
C ILE A 445 -20.21 16.88 -1.62
N ILE A 446 -19.76 17.99 -2.18
CA ILE A 446 -18.77 18.01 -3.26
C ILE A 446 -17.36 17.97 -2.65
N PRO A 447 -16.51 16.99 -2.99
CA PRO A 447 -15.14 16.97 -2.54
C PRO A 447 -14.34 18.14 -3.12
N ALA A 448 -13.60 18.81 -2.24
CA ALA A 448 -12.73 19.93 -2.56
C ALA A 448 -11.51 19.93 -1.64
N TRP A 449 -10.58 20.86 -1.86
CA TRP A 449 -9.38 20.99 -1.05
C TRP A 449 -9.10 22.44 -0.72
N LEU A 450 -8.80 22.73 0.56
CA LEU A 450 -8.13 23.99 0.88
C LEU A 450 -6.76 23.96 0.21
N TYR A 451 -6.47 25.02 -0.53
CA TYR A 451 -5.24 25.21 -1.27
C TYR A 451 -4.46 26.36 -0.62
N ILE A 452 -3.37 26.03 0.05
CA ILE A 452 -2.60 27.02 0.83
C ILE A 452 -1.18 27.11 0.26
N ALA A 453 -0.99 28.12 -0.58
CA ALA A 453 0.32 28.50 -1.09
C ALA A 453 1.11 29.26 0.01
N HIS A 454 2.31 28.79 0.34
CA HIS A 454 3.08 29.33 1.48
C HIS A 454 3.53 30.79 1.28
N ALA A 455 3.66 31.26 0.04
CA ALA A 455 3.97 32.64 -0.27
C ALA A 455 2.71 33.51 -0.51
N SER A 456 1.50 32.95 -0.37
CA SER A 456 0.25 33.71 -0.54
C SER A 456 0.02 34.70 0.60
N PRO A 457 -0.40 35.95 0.31
CA PRO A 457 -0.83 36.91 1.32
C PRO A 457 -2.00 36.39 2.19
N HIS A 458 -2.87 35.57 1.60
CA HIS A 458 -4.04 35.00 2.29
C HIS A 458 -3.66 34.00 3.39
N ARG A 459 -2.41 33.51 3.42
CA ARG A 459 -1.93 32.66 4.52
C ARG A 459 -1.98 33.36 5.88
N GLN A 460 -1.97 34.70 5.90
CA GLN A 460 -2.12 35.51 7.12
C GLN A 460 -3.56 35.92 7.40
N THR A 461 -4.52 35.53 6.56
CA THR A 461 -5.95 35.86 6.71
C THR A 461 -6.72 34.60 7.09
N PRO A 462 -6.84 34.27 8.40
CA PRO A 462 -7.39 32.99 8.84
C PRO A 462 -8.88 32.79 8.51
N THR A 463 -9.59 33.83 8.05
CA THR A 463 -10.98 33.74 7.61
C THR A 463 -11.15 33.56 6.09
N ILE A 464 -10.12 33.83 5.29
CA ILE A 464 -10.22 33.74 3.82
C ILE A 464 -9.34 32.59 3.33
N HIS A 465 -9.97 31.59 2.72
CA HIS A 465 -9.29 30.42 2.21
C HIS A 465 -9.53 30.22 0.72
N GLU A 466 -8.48 29.84 0.02
CA GLU A 466 -8.56 29.42 -1.37
C GLU A 466 -8.93 27.94 -1.44
N VAL A 467 -9.91 27.61 -2.27
CA VAL A 467 -10.40 26.24 -2.46
C VAL A 467 -10.26 25.83 -3.91
N ILE A 468 -9.72 24.64 -4.13
CA ILE A 468 -9.70 23.97 -5.43
C ILE A 468 -10.67 22.79 -5.41
N ALA A 469 -11.37 22.57 -6.52
CA ALA A 469 -12.32 21.50 -6.68
C ALA A 469 -12.41 21.08 -8.16
N GLY A 470 -13.11 20.00 -8.44
CA GLY A 470 -13.51 19.67 -9.81
C GLY A 470 -14.37 20.78 -10.45
N PRO A 471 -14.69 20.70 -11.75
CA PRO A 471 -15.62 21.62 -12.39
C PRO A 471 -16.97 21.63 -11.66
N MET A 472 -17.41 22.81 -11.22
CA MET A 472 -18.69 23.05 -10.55
C MET A 472 -19.37 24.24 -11.20
N ASP A 473 -20.69 24.19 -11.32
CA ASP A 473 -21.47 25.37 -11.65
C ASP A 473 -21.76 26.14 -10.36
N LEU A 474 -21.29 27.38 -10.30
CA LEU A 474 -21.50 28.28 -9.17
C LEU A 474 -22.40 29.47 -9.55
N ALA A 475 -23.07 29.39 -10.71
CA ALA A 475 -24.07 30.38 -11.09
C ALA A 475 -25.13 30.49 -9.97
N ASP A 476 -25.36 31.72 -9.51
CA ASP A 476 -26.32 32.05 -8.45
C ASP A 476 -26.03 31.47 -7.05
N VAL A 477 -24.81 30.97 -6.81
CA VAL A 477 -24.37 30.48 -5.50
C VAL A 477 -23.58 31.55 -4.76
N SER A 478 -24.06 31.96 -3.57
CA SER A 478 -23.41 33.01 -2.76
C SER A 478 -22.80 32.49 -1.45
N SER A 479 -23.21 31.30 -1.00
CA SER A 479 -22.73 30.67 0.23
C SER A 479 -22.69 29.15 0.11
N CYS A 480 -21.90 28.53 0.97
CA CYS A 480 -21.84 27.08 1.15
C CYS A 480 -21.47 26.75 2.60
N ARG A 481 -21.66 25.48 2.98
CA ARG A 481 -21.09 24.95 4.21
C ARG A 481 -19.83 24.15 3.88
N VAL A 482 -18.76 24.44 4.60
CA VAL A 482 -17.48 23.74 4.48
C VAL A 482 -17.38 22.72 5.61
N HIS A 483 -17.11 21.47 5.24
CA HIS A 483 -16.93 20.34 6.15
C HIS A 483 -15.48 19.89 6.10
N LEU A 484 -14.82 19.80 7.25
CA LEU A 484 -13.44 19.33 7.32
C LEU A 484 -13.12 18.66 8.64
N ARG A 485 -12.05 17.86 8.68
CA ARG A 485 -11.65 17.15 9.89
C ARG A 485 -11.05 18.13 10.90
N ALA A 486 -11.50 18.06 12.15
CA ALA A 486 -10.95 18.82 13.27
C ALA A 486 -9.43 18.62 13.40
N SER A 487 -8.93 17.41 13.12
CA SER A 487 -7.48 17.11 13.16
C SER A 487 -6.60 17.97 12.25
N ALA A 488 -7.15 18.50 11.15
CA ALA A 488 -6.39 19.28 10.19
C ALA A 488 -6.21 20.75 10.61
N VAL A 489 -6.99 21.19 11.61
CA VAL A 489 -7.14 22.59 11.97
C VAL A 489 -7.10 22.81 13.48
N ALA A 490 -6.78 24.03 13.89
CA ALA A 490 -7.04 24.49 15.26
C ALA A 490 -8.18 25.50 15.18
N PRO A 491 -9.31 25.31 15.89
CA PRO A 491 -10.22 26.41 16.13
C PRO A 491 -9.48 27.45 16.98
N THR A 492 -9.40 28.68 16.51
CA THR A 492 -9.04 29.80 17.39
C THR A 492 -10.27 30.12 18.21
N GLU A 493 -10.19 29.95 19.53
CA GLU A 493 -11.15 30.57 20.44
C GLU A 493 -11.17 32.08 20.15
N CYS A 494 -12.37 32.64 20.00
CA CYS A 494 -12.57 34.09 19.90
C CYS A 494 -12.18 34.78 21.21
#